data_AF-A0A2S1FII3-F1
#
_entry.id   AF-A0A2S1FII3-F1
#
_cell.length_a   1.000
_cell.length_b   1.000
_cell.length_c   1.000
_cell.angle_alpha   90.00
_cell.angle_beta   90.00
_cell.angle_gamma   90.00
#
_symmetry.space_group_name_H-M   'P 1'
#
loop_
_entity.id
_entity.type
_entity.pdbx_description
1 polymer ?
#
loop_
_entity_poly.entity_id
_entity_poly.type
_entity_poly.pdbx_seq_one_letter_code
_entity_poly.pdbx_strand_id
1 'polypeptide(L)'
;MVFDQVKPDKPSRLASSVALCWATGCRPVEIEKGVQVRLENNVLVVEIRGAKVGPIPVMTPRDLAGKSEIVAGDRGLEWRRLKLNPNLNAATEYLARLCDDGQTHTIDYNKNSLRTRLNEAGKLAIRKMPDGVTISPYTFRHALGSDLKSCDNYSDEEKSMVLGHLSCDSLSVYGRRRHKGGVKPIMAVEASAVPRGEYTDARAIPKKRKLKI
;
A
#
# COMPACT_ATOMS: atom_id res chain seq x y z
N MET A 1 -21.02 8.64 8.18
CA MET A 1 -20.93 7.55 9.16
C MET A 1 -19.99 8.00 10.25
N VAL A 2 -20.55 8.29 11.43
CA VAL A 2 -19.78 8.69 12.62
C VAL A 2 -19.36 7.40 13.30
N PHE A 3 -18.06 7.14 13.42
CA PHE A 3 -17.57 6.05 14.25
C PHE A 3 -17.73 6.49 15.69
N ASP A 4 -18.61 5.79 16.41
CA ASP A 4 -18.98 6.05 17.80
C ASP A 4 -17.74 6.29 18.70
N GLN A 5 -17.87 7.19 19.67
CA GLN A 5 -16.76 7.75 20.48
C GLN A 5 -16.26 6.80 21.58
N VAL A 6 -16.62 5.52 21.53
CA VAL A 6 -16.31 4.52 22.55
C VAL A 6 -15.30 3.51 21.99
N LYS A 7 -14.24 3.21 22.74
CA LYS A 7 -13.30 2.12 22.41
C LYS A 7 -14.11 0.82 22.31
N PRO A 8 -14.14 0.12 21.16
CA PRO A 8 -14.95 -1.09 21.04
C PRO A 8 -14.39 -2.17 21.98
N ASP A 9 -15.23 -2.73 22.86
CA ASP A 9 -14.88 -3.80 23.83
C ASP A 9 -14.20 -5.01 23.19
N LYS A 10 -14.44 -5.22 21.89
CA LYS A 10 -13.66 -6.12 21.04
C LYS A 10 -13.59 -5.56 19.62
N PRO A 11 -12.45 -5.01 19.17
CA PRO A 11 -12.35 -4.46 17.83
C PRO A 11 -12.55 -5.58 16.79
N SER A 12 -13.45 -5.34 15.84
CA SER A 12 -13.70 -6.27 14.73
C SER A 12 -12.43 -6.42 13.90
N ARG A 13 -11.89 -7.63 13.82
CA ARG A 13 -10.70 -7.95 13.00
C ARG A 13 -10.85 -7.46 11.55
N LEU A 14 -12.06 -7.53 11.01
CA LEU A 14 -12.35 -7.04 9.66
C LEU A 14 -12.25 -5.52 9.60
N ALA A 15 -12.87 -4.81 10.55
CA ALA A 15 -12.83 -3.35 10.61
C ALA A 15 -11.38 -2.84 10.76
N SER A 16 -10.57 -3.44 11.64
CA SER A 16 -9.14 -3.13 11.78
C SER A 16 -8.37 -3.34 10.49
N SER A 17 -8.66 -4.43 9.77
CA SER A 17 -8.02 -4.72 8.48
C SER A 17 -8.46 -3.75 7.37
N VAL A 18 -9.73 -3.32 7.34
CA VAL A 18 -10.24 -2.32 6.40
C VAL A 18 -9.61 -0.96 6.66
N ALA A 19 -9.57 -0.54 7.93
CA ALA A 19 -8.93 0.72 8.34
C ALA A 19 -7.45 0.72 7.95
N LEU A 20 -6.75 -0.39 8.18
CA LEU A 20 -5.37 -0.55 7.75
C LEU A 20 -5.19 -0.46 6.24
N CYS A 21 -6.07 -1.10 5.45
CA CYS A 21 -6.07 -0.99 3.99
C CYS A 21 -6.23 0.46 3.54
N TRP A 22 -7.19 1.18 4.12
CA TRP A 22 -7.46 2.58 3.76
C TRP A 22 -6.28 3.49 4.14
N ALA A 23 -5.75 3.36 5.35
CA ALA A 23 -4.67 4.21 5.82
C ALA A 23 -3.33 3.98 5.09
N THR A 24 -3.03 2.75 4.65
CA THR A 24 -1.67 2.37 4.24
C THR A 24 -1.53 1.66 2.90
N GLY A 25 -2.63 1.23 2.28
CA GLY A 25 -2.58 0.47 1.02
C GLY A 25 -1.85 -0.89 1.15
N CYS A 26 -1.85 -1.49 2.34
CA CYS A 26 -1.28 -2.82 2.57
C CYS A 26 -1.85 -3.86 1.61
N ARG A 27 -1.00 -4.78 1.15
CA ARG A 27 -1.44 -5.95 0.39
C ARG A 27 -2.12 -6.94 1.34
N PRO A 28 -3.08 -7.76 0.85
CA PRO A 28 -3.70 -8.81 1.66
C PRO A 28 -2.69 -9.74 2.33
N VAL A 29 -1.60 -10.08 1.63
CA VAL A 29 -0.53 -10.94 2.16
C VAL A 29 0.30 -10.25 3.24
N GLU A 30 0.42 -8.92 3.20
CA GLU A 30 1.12 -8.16 4.24
C GLU A 30 0.28 -8.17 5.53
N ILE A 31 -1.04 -8.05 5.42
CA ILE A 31 -1.97 -8.17 6.55
C ILE A 31 -1.99 -9.61 7.09
N GLU A 32 -1.98 -10.63 6.22
CA GLU A 32 -1.91 -12.04 6.63
C GLU A 32 -0.65 -12.36 7.45
N LYS A 33 0.47 -11.65 7.22
CA LYS A 33 1.70 -11.79 8.01
C LYS A 33 1.66 -11.11 9.39
N GLY A 34 0.60 -10.34 9.66
CA GLY A 34 0.50 -9.48 10.83
C GLY A 34 1.19 -8.14 10.60
N VAL A 35 0.41 -7.08 10.68
CA VAL A 35 0.90 -5.69 10.64
C VAL A 35 0.85 -5.13 12.05
N GLN A 36 1.95 -4.53 12.48
CA GLN A 36 2.05 -3.93 13.80
C GLN A 36 1.64 -2.47 13.75
N VAL A 37 0.80 -2.06 14.68
CA VAL A 37 0.29 -0.70 14.82
C VAL A 37 0.50 -0.26 16.26
N ARG A 38 0.98 0.96 16.46
CA ARG A 38 1.18 1.55 17.79
C ARG A 38 1.04 3.06 17.73
N LEU A 39 0.69 3.65 18.86
CA LEU A 39 0.69 5.10 19.04
C LEU A 39 1.94 5.49 19.82
N GLU A 40 2.73 6.43 19.29
CA GLU A 40 3.94 6.97 19.92
C GLU A 40 3.88 8.50 19.85
N ASN A 41 3.87 9.20 20.98
CA ASN A 41 3.89 10.68 21.02
C ASN A 41 2.84 11.32 20.08
N ASN A 42 1.60 10.79 20.08
CA ASN A 42 0.51 11.21 19.20
C ASN A 42 0.79 11.04 17.69
N VAL A 43 1.67 10.10 17.33
CA VAL A 43 1.91 9.65 15.96
C VAL A 43 1.54 8.19 15.84
N LEU A 44 0.71 7.87 14.85
CA LEU A 44 0.36 6.49 14.55
C LEU A 44 1.48 5.86 13.74
N VAL A 45 2.12 4.83 14.29
CA VAL A 45 3.23 4.12 13.65
C VAL A 45 2.75 2.75 13.19
N VAL A 46 2.93 2.47 11.91
CA VAL A 46 2.53 1.20 11.28
C VAL A 46 3.74 0.51 10.67
N GLU A 47 4.05 -0.70 11.12
CA GLU A 47 5.16 -1.50 10.63
C GLU A 47 4.66 -2.72 9.84
N ILE A 48 5.13 -2.82 8.60
CA ILE A 48 4.61 -3.74 7.59
C ILE A 48 5.75 -4.61 7.07
N ARG A 49 5.62 -5.94 7.20
CA ARG A 49 6.51 -6.91 6.57
C ARG A 49 6.14 -7.13 5.11
N GLY A 50 7.12 -7.06 4.22
CA GLY A 50 6.93 -7.17 2.78
C GLY A 50 6.42 -8.53 2.31
N ALA A 51 5.59 -8.54 1.27
CA ALA A 51 5.03 -9.78 0.70
C ALA A 51 5.78 -10.34 -0.52
N LYS A 52 6.48 -9.50 -1.28
CA LYS A 52 7.18 -9.88 -2.52
C LYS A 52 8.67 -9.59 -2.39
N VAL A 53 9.33 -10.32 -1.49
CA VAL A 53 10.74 -10.15 -1.14
C VAL A 53 11.56 -11.26 -1.80
N GLY A 54 12.78 -10.93 -2.25
CA GLY A 54 13.75 -11.91 -2.75
C GLY A 54 14.09 -11.78 -4.24
N PRO A 55 14.93 -12.67 -4.77
CA PRO A 55 15.55 -12.48 -6.08
C PRO A 55 14.52 -12.47 -7.23
N ILE A 56 14.81 -11.66 -8.25
CA ILE A 56 14.19 -11.67 -9.57
C ILE A 56 14.90 -12.76 -10.39
N PRO A 57 14.22 -13.87 -10.73
CA PRO A 57 14.76 -14.82 -11.69
C PRO A 57 14.84 -14.15 -13.06
N VAL A 58 16.02 -14.18 -13.68
CA VAL A 58 16.15 -13.87 -15.11
C VAL A 58 15.80 -15.13 -15.87
N MET A 59 14.79 -15.06 -16.74
CA MET A 59 14.55 -16.14 -17.70
C MET A 59 15.58 -16.04 -18.83
N THR A 60 16.53 -16.96 -18.90
CA THR A 60 17.35 -17.20 -20.09
C THR A 60 16.54 -17.97 -21.13
N PRO A 61 16.85 -17.87 -22.44
CA PRO A 61 16.24 -18.74 -23.47
C PRO A 61 16.41 -20.25 -23.20
N ARG A 62 17.37 -20.64 -22.35
CA ARG A 62 17.64 -22.02 -21.91
C ARG A 62 16.68 -22.53 -20.84
N ASP A 63 15.87 -21.64 -20.24
CA ASP A 63 15.01 -21.93 -19.09
C ASP A 63 13.71 -22.65 -19.46
N LEU A 64 13.43 -22.77 -20.76
CA LEU A 64 12.41 -23.70 -21.28
C LEU A 64 12.82 -25.18 -21.12
N ALA A 65 14.09 -25.46 -20.80
CA ALA A 65 14.65 -26.81 -20.65
C ALA A 65 15.27 -27.11 -19.26
N GLY A 66 14.96 -26.30 -18.23
CA GLY A 66 14.98 -26.78 -16.85
C GLY A 66 16.24 -26.58 -16.00
N LYS A 67 17.14 -25.64 -16.30
CA LYS A 67 18.17 -25.17 -15.32
C LYS A 67 18.51 -23.70 -15.53
N SER A 68 18.15 -22.86 -14.57
CA SER A 68 18.12 -21.40 -14.71
C SER A 68 18.74 -20.74 -13.48
N GLU A 69 19.91 -20.12 -13.60
CA GLU A 69 20.39 -19.15 -12.60
C GLU A 69 21.20 -18.02 -13.24
N ILE A 70 20.53 -16.87 -13.45
CA ILE A 70 21.11 -15.53 -13.33
C ILE A 70 20.10 -14.70 -12.52
N VAL A 71 20.55 -14.01 -11.47
CA VAL A 71 19.71 -13.18 -10.58
C VAL A 71 19.75 -11.73 -11.05
N ALA A 72 18.60 -11.14 -11.40
CA ALA A 72 18.49 -9.74 -11.86
C ALA A 72 18.50 -8.70 -10.71
N GLY A 73 18.57 -9.17 -9.47
CA GLY A 73 18.51 -8.36 -8.24
C GLY A 73 17.27 -8.69 -7.42
N ASP A 74 17.04 -7.97 -6.31
CA ASP A 74 15.93 -8.27 -5.40
C ASP A 74 14.61 -7.59 -5.76
N ARG A 75 13.51 -8.15 -5.25
CA ARG A 75 12.15 -7.63 -5.31
C ARG A 75 11.73 -7.12 -3.94
N GLY A 76 10.96 -6.03 -3.95
CA GLY A 76 10.22 -5.54 -2.79
C GLY A 76 11.10 -5.11 -1.61
N LEU A 77 10.46 -4.50 -0.60
CA LEU A 77 11.10 -4.14 0.65
C LEU A 77 10.77 -5.20 1.70
N GLU A 78 11.76 -5.60 2.52
CA GLU A 78 11.58 -6.60 3.57
C GLU A 78 10.64 -6.10 4.66
N TRP A 79 10.81 -4.84 5.05
CA TRP A 79 9.95 -4.13 5.98
C TRP A 79 9.85 -2.65 5.61
N ARG A 80 8.76 -2.02 6.03
CA ARG A 80 8.56 -0.56 6.00
C ARG A 80 7.80 -0.11 7.23
N ARG A 81 8.11 1.10 7.69
CA ARG A 81 7.44 1.77 8.80
C ARG A 81 6.87 3.10 8.32
N LEU A 82 5.58 3.29 8.54
CA LEU A 82 4.84 4.48 8.15
C LEU A 82 4.46 5.25 9.41
N LYS A 83 4.71 6.56 9.40
CA LYS A 83 4.23 7.49 10.43
C LYS A 83 3.04 8.24 9.86
N LEU A 84 1.89 8.20 10.54
CA LEU A 84 0.65 8.84 10.13
C LEU A 84 0.12 9.77 11.22
N ASN A 85 -0.59 10.81 10.80
CA ASN A 85 -1.36 11.63 11.72
C ASN A 85 -2.57 10.80 12.19
N PRO A 86 -2.73 10.53 13.50
CA PRO A 86 -3.86 9.74 14.01
C PRO A 86 -5.22 10.36 13.70
N ASN A 87 -5.28 11.69 13.52
CA ASN A 87 -6.52 12.44 13.27
C ASN A 87 -6.72 12.82 11.79
N LEU A 88 -6.03 12.15 10.86
CA LEU A 88 -6.13 12.46 9.44
C LEU A 88 -7.50 12.11 8.86
N ASN A 89 -8.02 10.93 9.20
CA ASN A 89 -9.31 10.43 8.76
C ASN A 89 -9.83 9.35 9.71
N ALA A 90 -11.07 8.91 9.47
CA ALA A 90 -11.71 7.89 10.29
C ALA A 90 -10.91 6.57 10.40
N ALA A 91 -10.10 6.20 9.40
CA ALA A 91 -9.28 5.00 9.48
C ALA A 91 -8.10 5.18 10.43
N THR A 92 -7.38 6.31 10.36
CA THR A 92 -6.28 6.59 11.29
C THR A 92 -6.79 6.78 12.71
N GLU A 93 -7.96 7.40 12.88
CA GLU A 93 -8.59 7.58 14.19
C GLU A 93 -8.98 6.23 14.79
N TYR A 94 -9.60 5.36 13.98
CA TYR A 94 -9.95 4.01 14.40
C TYR A 94 -8.72 3.23 14.85
N LEU A 95 -7.65 3.22 14.05
CA LEU A 95 -6.40 2.53 14.37
C LEU A 95 -5.72 3.10 15.62
N ALA A 96 -5.74 4.41 15.82
CA ALA A 96 -5.21 5.05 17.01
C ALA A 96 -5.97 4.62 18.27
N ARG A 97 -7.31 4.53 18.21
CA ARG A 97 -8.14 4.05 19.33
C ARG A 97 -7.92 2.57 19.70
N LEU A 98 -7.34 1.78 18.79
CA LEU A 98 -6.96 0.39 19.10
C LEU A 98 -5.71 0.31 19.98
N CYS A 99 -4.87 1.34 19.95
CA CYS A 99 -3.57 1.33 20.61
C CYS A 99 -3.67 2.14 21.90
N ASP A 100 -3.33 1.52 23.03
CA ASP A 100 -2.96 2.29 24.21
C ASP A 100 -1.52 2.83 24.02
N ASP A 101 -1.17 3.94 24.65
CA ASP A 101 0.13 4.61 24.43
C ASP A 101 1.30 3.67 24.71
N GLY A 102 2.21 3.54 23.73
CA GLY A 102 3.36 2.62 23.80
C GLY A 102 3.04 1.13 23.61
N GLN A 103 1.77 0.72 23.50
CA GLN A 103 1.41 -0.68 23.25
C GLN A 103 1.40 -1.00 21.76
N THR A 104 2.09 -2.08 21.37
CA THR A 104 2.00 -2.61 20.01
C THR A 104 0.78 -3.52 19.85
N HIS A 105 -0.09 -3.20 18.90
CA HIS A 105 -1.21 -4.02 18.48
C HIS A 105 -0.91 -4.69 17.15
N THR A 106 -1.17 -6.00 17.05
CA THR A 106 -0.99 -6.75 15.80
C THR A 106 -2.33 -6.93 15.11
N ILE A 107 -2.42 -6.53 13.85
CA ILE A 107 -3.59 -6.70 12.99
C ILE A 107 -3.25 -7.75 11.93
N ASP A 108 -3.94 -8.88 11.98
CA ASP A 108 -3.84 -9.94 10.98
C ASP A 108 -5.21 -10.43 10.50
N TYR A 109 -5.24 -10.88 9.24
CA TYR A 109 -6.42 -11.45 8.61
C TYR A 109 -6.00 -12.36 7.45
N ASN A 110 -6.66 -13.53 7.32
CA ASN A 110 -6.44 -14.41 6.18
C ASN A 110 -6.72 -13.68 4.85
N LYS A 111 -5.79 -13.73 3.88
CA LYS A 111 -5.88 -12.91 2.67
C LYS A 111 -7.12 -13.20 1.82
N ASN A 112 -7.55 -14.46 1.76
CA ASN A 112 -8.68 -14.89 0.94
C ASN A 112 -9.98 -14.46 1.62
N SER A 113 -10.10 -14.72 2.93
CA SER A 113 -11.24 -14.28 3.71
C SER A 113 -11.37 -12.75 3.74
N LEU A 114 -10.27 -12.01 3.83
CA LEU A 114 -10.27 -10.54 3.80
C LEU A 114 -10.85 -10.03 2.49
N ARG A 115 -10.38 -10.56 1.35
CA ARG A 115 -10.89 -10.20 0.03
C ARG A 115 -12.40 -10.44 -0.09
N THR A 116 -12.86 -11.62 0.32
CA THR A 116 -14.29 -11.98 0.26
C THR A 116 -15.14 -11.06 1.14
N ARG A 117 -14.79 -10.95 2.43
CA ARG A 117 -15.56 -10.16 3.41
C ARG A 117 -15.58 -8.67 3.09
N LEU A 118 -14.46 -8.13 2.61
CA LEU A 118 -14.36 -6.73 2.19
C LEU A 118 -15.21 -6.46 0.95
N ASN A 119 -15.25 -7.39 0.00
CA ASN A 119 -16.12 -7.27 -1.17
C ASN A 119 -17.61 -7.32 -0.78
N GLU A 120 -18.00 -8.23 0.11
CA GLU A 120 -19.35 -8.29 0.69
C GLU A 120 -19.73 -6.97 1.37
N ALA A 121 -18.87 -6.46 2.26
CA ALA A 121 -19.08 -5.18 2.94
C ALA A 121 -19.16 -4.01 1.95
N GLY A 122 -18.33 -4.01 0.91
CA GLY A 122 -18.34 -2.98 -0.14
C GLY A 122 -19.64 -2.95 -0.93
N LYS A 123 -20.20 -4.12 -1.28
CA LYS A 123 -21.50 -4.24 -1.96
C LYS A 123 -22.65 -3.70 -1.11
N LEU A 124 -22.60 -3.93 0.20
CA LEU A 124 -23.59 -3.39 1.14
C LEU A 124 -23.46 -1.87 1.32
N ALA A 125 -22.23 -1.37 1.42
CA ALA A 125 -21.97 0.05 1.67
C ALA A 125 -22.22 0.94 0.43
N ILE A 126 -22.02 0.39 -0.78
CA ILE A 126 -22.11 1.15 -2.04
C ILE A 126 -23.37 0.74 -2.79
N ARG A 127 -24.46 1.45 -2.53
CA ARG A 127 -25.83 1.19 -3.04
C ARG A 127 -25.95 1.04 -4.57
N LYS A 128 -25.03 1.59 -5.35
CA LYS A 128 -25.02 1.55 -6.83
C LYS A 128 -23.65 1.17 -7.39
N MET A 129 -23.02 0.13 -6.82
CA MET A 129 -21.79 -0.41 -7.39
C MET A 129 -22.09 -1.02 -8.77
N PRO A 130 -21.38 -0.61 -9.85
CA PRO A 130 -21.60 -1.20 -11.17
C PRO A 130 -21.33 -2.71 -11.16
N ASP A 131 -22.05 -3.44 -12.01
CA ASP A 131 -21.88 -4.88 -12.13
C ASP A 131 -20.44 -5.24 -12.51
N GLY A 132 -19.92 -6.30 -11.86
CA GLY A 132 -18.54 -6.75 -12.05
C GLY A 132 -17.47 -5.93 -11.32
N VAL A 133 -17.81 -4.78 -10.73
CA VAL A 133 -16.88 -4.02 -9.88
C VAL A 133 -16.81 -4.65 -8.50
N THR A 134 -15.60 -4.82 -7.98
CA THR A 134 -15.36 -5.37 -6.63
C THR A 134 -14.49 -4.43 -5.83
N ILE A 135 -14.78 -4.33 -4.53
CA ILE A 135 -13.88 -3.69 -3.57
C ILE A 135 -12.96 -4.76 -3.02
N SER A 136 -11.65 -4.52 -3.10
CA SER A 136 -10.62 -5.39 -2.56
C SER A 136 -9.56 -4.56 -1.85
N PRO A 137 -8.64 -5.16 -1.07
CA PRO A 137 -7.52 -4.41 -0.49
C PRO A 137 -6.65 -3.71 -1.56
N TYR A 138 -6.60 -4.27 -2.78
CA TYR A 138 -5.91 -3.62 -3.89
C TYR A 138 -6.59 -2.34 -4.34
N THR A 139 -7.91 -2.21 -4.18
CA THR A 139 -8.64 -0.97 -4.49
C THR A 139 -8.11 0.19 -3.64
N PHE A 140 -7.94 -0.02 -2.33
CA PHE A 140 -7.35 0.98 -1.42
C PHE A 140 -5.89 1.28 -1.76
N ARG A 141 -5.11 0.25 -2.10
CA ARG A 141 -3.73 0.41 -2.54
C ARG A 141 -3.61 1.24 -3.81
N HIS A 142 -4.51 1.04 -4.77
CA HIS A 142 -4.54 1.82 -6.01
C HIS A 142 -4.97 3.28 -5.74
N ALA A 143 -5.91 3.50 -4.82
CA ALA A 143 -6.29 4.84 -4.38
C ALA A 143 -5.09 5.57 -3.75
N LEU A 144 -4.43 4.95 -2.76
CA LEU A 144 -3.24 5.52 -2.12
C LEU A 144 -2.11 5.78 -3.14
N GLY A 145 -1.86 4.83 -4.04
CA GLY A 145 -0.86 5.02 -5.10
C GLY A 145 -1.19 6.18 -6.04
N SER A 146 -2.47 6.46 -6.28
CA SER A 146 -2.91 7.64 -7.04
C SER A 146 -2.72 8.93 -6.25
N ASP A 147 -3.05 8.94 -4.96
CA ASP A 147 -2.91 10.11 -4.08
C ASP A 147 -1.44 10.51 -3.91
N LEU A 148 -0.56 9.52 -3.69
CA LEU A 148 0.89 9.71 -3.60
C LEU A 148 1.47 10.33 -4.88
N LYS A 149 0.97 9.95 -6.06
CA LYS A 149 1.37 10.56 -7.34
C LYS A 149 0.90 11.99 -7.52
N SER A 150 -0.23 12.35 -6.91
CA SER A 150 -0.76 13.71 -6.96
C SER A 150 -0.03 14.67 -6.01
N CYS A 151 0.68 14.15 -5.01
CA CYS A 151 1.45 14.91 -4.05
C CYS A 151 2.88 15.19 -4.55
N ASP A 152 3.21 16.47 -4.80
CA ASP A 152 4.58 16.89 -5.16
C ASP A 152 5.55 16.84 -3.97
N ASN A 153 5.04 16.74 -2.74
CA ASN A 153 5.83 16.75 -1.51
C ASN A 153 6.40 15.38 -1.12
N TYR A 154 6.41 14.42 -2.05
CA TYR A 154 7.12 13.16 -1.87
C TYR A 154 8.07 12.92 -3.02
N SER A 155 9.26 12.43 -2.69
CA SER A 155 10.17 11.86 -3.67
C SER A 155 9.60 10.54 -4.22
N ASP A 156 10.11 10.08 -5.36
CA ASP A 156 9.66 8.81 -5.93
C ASP A 156 10.13 7.61 -5.09
N GLU A 157 11.25 7.75 -4.39
CA GLU A 157 11.70 6.80 -3.37
C GLU A 157 10.69 6.73 -2.23
N GLU A 158 10.26 7.86 -1.66
CA GLU A 158 9.28 7.86 -0.56
C GLU A 158 7.96 7.22 -1.00
N LYS A 159 7.45 7.56 -2.20
CA LYS A 159 6.23 6.94 -2.75
C LYS A 159 6.40 5.42 -2.90
N SER A 160 7.57 5.00 -3.38
CA SER A 160 7.91 3.58 -3.55
C SER A 160 8.04 2.86 -2.22
N MET A 161 8.65 3.50 -1.22
CA MET A 161 8.78 2.97 0.14
C MET A 161 7.40 2.77 0.77
N VAL A 162 6.50 3.76 0.68
CA VAL A 162 5.12 3.65 1.22
C VAL A 162 4.41 2.43 0.64
N LEU A 163 4.58 2.19 -0.66
CA LEU A 163 3.98 1.05 -1.34
C LEU A 163 4.76 -0.27 -1.09
N GLY A 164 5.96 -0.26 -0.53
CA GLY A 164 6.76 -1.48 -0.36
C GLY A 164 7.37 -1.97 -1.68
N HIS A 165 7.82 -1.04 -2.51
CA HIS A 165 8.48 -1.26 -3.79
C HIS A 165 9.99 -1.02 -3.67
N LEU A 166 10.81 -1.83 -4.35
CA LEU A 166 12.27 -1.64 -4.44
C LEU A 166 12.69 -0.93 -5.74
N SER A 167 11.73 -0.56 -6.58
CA SER A 167 11.94 0.16 -7.85
C SER A 167 10.90 1.25 -8.00
N CYS A 168 11.36 2.44 -8.38
CA CYS A 168 10.53 3.62 -8.65
C CYS A 168 9.72 3.47 -9.96
N ASP A 169 10.20 2.69 -10.93
CA ASP A 169 9.47 2.41 -12.18
C ASP A 169 8.11 1.75 -11.95
N SER A 170 8.01 0.96 -10.87
CA SER A 170 6.78 0.27 -10.50
C SER A 170 5.66 1.23 -10.07
N LEU A 171 5.97 2.52 -9.88
CA LEU A 171 4.96 3.55 -9.68
C LEU A 171 4.12 3.76 -10.95
N SER A 172 4.67 3.57 -12.15
CA SER A 172 3.98 3.79 -13.45
C SER A 172 2.66 3.04 -13.62
N VAL A 173 2.49 1.92 -12.91
CA VAL A 173 1.30 1.06 -12.97
C VAL A 173 0.09 1.67 -12.24
N TYR A 174 0.30 2.56 -11.26
CA TYR A 174 -0.79 3.23 -10.55
C TYR A 174 -1.36 4.40 -11.38
N GLY A 175 -2.62 4.75 -11.18
CA GLY A 175 -3.41 5.65 -12.04
C GLY A 175 -2.80 7.04 -12.36
N ARG A 176 -3.52 7.81 -13.17
CA ARG A 176 -3.10 9.17 -13.58
C ARG A 176 -3.06 10.12 -12.38
N ARG A 177 -2.12 11.05 -12.41
CA ARG A 177 -2.10 12.23 -11.54
C ARG A 177 -3.45 12.96 -11.64
N ARG A 178 -4.19 13.05 -10.54
CA ARG A 178 -5.45 13.81 -10.47
C ARG A 178 -5.26 14.98 -9.50
N HIS A 179 -5.16 16.19 -10.06
CA HIS A 179 -5.05 17.49 -9.40
C HIS A 179 -3.83 17.70 -8.46
N LYS A 180 -3.38 18.95 -8.35
CA LYS A 180 -2.32 19.38 -7.42
C LYS A 180 -2.96 19.70 -6.06
N GLY A 181 -2.32 19.28 -4.96
CA GLY A 181 -2.68 19.73 -3.61
C GLY A 181 -3.34 18.73 -2.66
N GLY A 182 -3.13 17.42 -2.85
CA GLY A 182 -3.62 16.41 -1.90
C GLY A 182 -3.00 16.54 -0.51
N VAL A 183 -3.79 16.28 0.54
CA VAL A 183 -3.30 16.15 1.92
C VAL A 183 -2.24 15.04 1.97
N LYS A 184 -1.12 15.25 2.65
CA LYS A 184 -0.03 14.27 2.80
C LYS A 184 -0.53 13.07 3.64
N PRO A 185 -0.82 11.89 3.06
CA PRO A 185 -1.43 10.80 3.84
C PRO A 185 -0.46 10.13 4.82
N ILE A 186 0.85 10.17 4.54
CA ILE A 186 1.93 9.58 5.31
C ILE A 186 2.90 10.69 5.72
N MET A 187 3.08 10.93 7.01
CA MET A 187 3.96 11.99 7.50
C MET A 187 5.43 11.70 7.17
N ALA A 188 5.86 10.46 7.40
CA ALA A 188 7.21 9.97 7.13
C ALA A 188 7.21 8.45 6.87
N VAL A 189 8.24 7.97 6.18
CA VAL A 189 8.46 6.55 5.88
C VAL A 189 9.91 6.16 6.13
N GLU A 190 10.10 5.00 6.75
CA GLU A 190 11.38 4.30 6.90
C GLU A 190 11.24 2.91 6.27
N ALA A 191 12.30 2.37 5.68
CA ALA A 191 12.24 1.06 5.02
C ALA A 191 13.58 0.31 5.10
N SER A 192 13.54 -1.00 4.84
CA SER A 192 14.71 -1.87 4.88
C SER A 192 15.78 -1.55 3.83
N ALA A 193 15.42 -0.80 2.78
CA ALA A 193 16.31 -0.38 1.71
C ALA A 193 15.76 0.86 1.02
N VAL A 194 16.63 1.58 0.29
CA VAL A 194 16.23 2.69 -0.58
C VAL A 194 15.83 2.12 -1.96
N PRO A 195 14.63 2.46 -2.49
CA PRO A 195 14.22 2.07 -3.83
C PRO A 195 15.17 2.58 -4.91
N ARG A 196 15.29 1.83 -6.01
CA ARG A 196 16.20 2.12 -7.13
C ARG A 196 15.47 2.77 -8.31
N GLY A 197 16.19 3.60 -9.06
CA GLY A 197 15.72 4.26 -10.27
C GLY A 197 14.87 5.50 -10.00
N GLU A 198 14.48 6.19 -11.07
CA GLU A 198 13.57 7.35 -11.01
C GLU A 198 12.23 6.96 -11.64
N TYR A 199 11.15 7.59 -11.19
CA TYR A 199 9.87 7.38 -11.86
C TYR A 199 9.92 7.99 -13.26
N THR A 200 9.97 7.14 -14.28
CA THR A 200 9.75 7.58 -15.66
C THR A 200 8.27 7.39 -16.01
N ASP A 201 7.55 8.50 -16.28
CA ASP A 201 6.27 8.36 -16.98
C ASP A 201 6.60 7.86 -18.39
N ALA A 202 6.35 6.58 -18.66
CA ALA A 202 6.62 5.94 -19.94
C ALA A 202 5.97 6.66 -21.14
N ARG A 203 5.06 7.61 -20.90
CA ARG A 203 4.40 8.45 -21.92
C ARG A 203 5.03 9.83 -22.10
N ALA A 204 5.98 10.24 -21.24
CA ALA A 204 6.80 11.45 -21.40
C ALA A 204 8.02 11.21 -22.31
N ILE A 205 8.32 9.96 -22.69
CA ILE A 205 9.32 9.64 -23.70
C ILE A 205 8.82 10.24 -25.03
N PRO A 206 9.55 11.19 -25.65
CA PRO A 206 9.14 11.76 -26.93
C PRO A 206 9.03 10.61 -27.93
N LYS A 207 7.85 10.43 -28.52
CA LYS A 207 7.64 9.46 -29.61
C LYS A 207 8.70 9.74 -30.66
N LYS A 208 9.62 8.78 -30.89
CA LYS A 208 10.63 8.88 -31.95
C LYS A 208 9.91 9.35 -33.22
N ARG A 209 10.23 10.57 -33.68
CA ARG A 209 9.77 11.06 -34.98
C ARG A 209 10.26 10.02 -35.99
N LYS A 210 9.33 9.36 -36.68
CA LYS A 210 9.68 8.49 -37.82
C LYS A 210 10.52 9.35 -38.75
N LEU A 211 11.79 8.98 -38.97
CA LEU A 211 12.53 9.53 -40.09
C LEU A 211 11.73 9.16 -41.34
N LYS A 212 11.26 10.18 -42.07
CA LYS A 212 10.85 10.00 -43.46
C LYS A 212 12.14 9.65 -44.21
N ILE A 213 12.22 8.40 -44.65
CA ILE A 213 13.13 7.99 -45.73
C ILE A 213 12.49 8.48 -47.03
#